data_AF-A0A7C2RY06-F1
#
_entry.id   AF-A0A7C2RY06-F1
#
_cell.length_a   1.000
_cell.length_b   1.000
_cell.length_c   1.000
_cell.angle_alpha   90.00
_cell.angle_beta   90.00
_cell.angle_gamma   90.00
#
_symmetry.space_group_name_H-M   'P 1'
#
loop_
_entity.id
_entity.type
_entity.pdbx_description
1 polymer ?
#
loop_
_entity_poly.entity_id
_entity_poly.type
_entity_poly.pdbx_seq_one_letter_code
_entity_poly.pdbx_strand_id
1 'polypeptide(L)' 'MERRKEERAMVAYYCPQCSKEVQLMTINHASLVSTVSRKTIYNWIAQRKVHAYETAGGQIRVCLESLIRPYQVEEAAYG' A
#
# COMPACT_ATOMS: atom_id res chain seq x y z
N MET A 1 -18.84 3.29 -16.56
CA MET A 1 -17.38 3.26 -16.84
C MET A 1 -16.57 3.39 -15.54
N GLU A 2 -16.98 4.25 -14.59
CA GLU A 2 -16.39 4.37 -13.24
C GLU A 2 -16.12 3.04 -12.52
N ARG A 3 -17.10 2.14 -12.42
CA ARG A 3 -16.97 0.86 -11.69
C ARG A 3 -15.78 0.01 -12.13
N ARG A 4 -15.55 -0.12 -13.44
CA ARG A 4 -14.39 -0.86 -13.99
C ARG A 4 -13.05 -0.22 -13.61
N LYS A 5 -13.03 1.09 -13.39
CA LYS A 5 -11.83 1.85 -13.04
C LYS A 5 -11.49 1.64 -11.56
N GLU A 6 -12.51 1.60 -10.70
CA GLU A 6 -12.39 1.28 -9.27
C GLU A 6 -12.03 -0.19 -9.03
N GLU A 7 -12.66 -1.13 -9.75
CA GLU A 7 -12.32 -2.56 -9.72
C GLU A 7 -10.88 -2.81 -10.17
N ARG A 8 -10.33 -2.00 -11.09
CA ARG A 8 -8.91 -2.06 -11.44
C ARG A 8 -8.02 -1.37 -10.40
N ALA A 9 -8.55 -0.39 -9.68
CA ALA A 9 -7.79 0.40 -8.73
C ALA A 9 -7.42 -0.41 -7.48
N MET A 10 -8.30 -1.31 -7.03
CA MET A 10 -8.09 -2.16 -5.86
C MET A 10 -8.21 -3.65 -6.18
N VAL A 11 -7.44 -4.48 -5.49
CA VAL A 11 -7.49 -5.95 -5.63
C VAL A 11 -7.18 -6.61 -4.28
N ALA A 12 -7.91 -7.67 -3.95
CA ALA A 12 -7.61 -8.48 -2.78
C ALA A 12 -6.30 -9.27 -2.99
N TYR A 13 -5.47 -9.34 -1.95
CA TYR A 13 -4.19 -10.04 -1.97
C TYR A 13 -3.76 -10.44 -0.55
N TYR A 14 -3.02 -11.54 -0.42
CA TYR A 14 -2.39 -11.89 0.85
C TYR A 14 -1.05 -11.18 1.01
N CYS A 15 -0.95 -10.24 1.94
CA CYS A 15 0.29 -9.49 2.19
C CYS A 15 1.17 -10.23 3.20
N PRO A 16 2.34 -10.77 2.80
CA PRO A 16 3.19 -11.55 3.72
C PRO A 16 3.73 -10.73 4.90
N GLN A 17 3.94 -9.43 4.75
CA GLN A 17 4.38 -8.58 5.87
C GLN A 17 3.24 -8.22 6.84
N CYS A 18 1.98 -8.26 6.40
CA CYS A 18 0.82 -8.05 7.28
C CYS A 18 0.22 -9.37 7.79
N SER A 19 0.65 -10.51 7.24
CA SER A 19 0.17 -11.87 7.55
C SER A 19 -1.35 -12.02 7.45
N LYS A 20 -2.00 -11.32 6.51
CA LYS A 20 -3.44 -11.36 6.29
C LYS A 20 -3.84 -10.95 4.88
N GLU A 21 -5.09 -11.21 4.53
CA GLU A 21 -5.71 -10.64 3.32
C GLU A 21 -5.90 -9.13 3.47
N VAL A 22 -5.46 -8.40 2.46
CA VAL A 22 -5.51 -6.94 2.39
C VAL A 22 -6.00 -6.50 1.02
N GLN A 23 -6.36 -5.22 0.92
CA GLN A 23 -6.53 -4.56 -0.36
C GLN A 23 -5.20 -3.97 -0.83
N LEU A 24 -4.76 -4.35 -2.03
CA LEU A 24 -3.72 -3.64 -2.74
C LEU A 24 -4.33 -2.62 -3.68
N MET A 25 -3.72 -1.44 -3.78
CA MET A 25 -4.22 -0.36 -4.62
C MET A 25 -3.16 0.22 -5.55
N THR A 26 -3.57 0.83 -6.65
CA THR A 26 -2.64 1.57 -7.52
C THR A 26 -2.02 2.77 -6.80
N ILE A 27 -0.85 3.22 -7.24
CA ILE A 27 -0.18 4.43 -6.72
C ILE A 27 -1.09 5.67 -6.79
N ASN A 28 -1.87 5.80 -7.86
CA ASN A 28 -2.82 6.90 -8.01
C ASN A 28 -3.89 6.86 -6.91
N HIS A 29 -4.42 5.68 -6.61
CA HIS A 29 -5.44 5.52 -5.57
C HIS A 29 -4.85 5.69 -4.16
N ALA A 30 -3.63 5.20 -3.91
CA ALA A 30 -2.91 5.42 -2.66
C ALA A 30 -2.70 6.91 -2.37
N SER A 31 -2.34 7.69 -3.40
CA SER A 31 -2.21 9.15 -3.31
C SER A 31 -3.53 9.83 -2.90
N LEU A 32 -4.66 9.37 -3.45
CA LEU A 32 -5.98 9.91 -3.10
C LEU A 32 -6.36 9.57 -1.65
N VAL A 33 -6.20 8.30 -1.25
CA VAL A 33 -6.58 7.82 0.10
C VAL A 33 -5.75 8.48 1.19
N SER A 34 -4.44 8.66 0.97
CA SER A 34 -3.53 9.23 1.97
C SER A 34 -3.36 10.75 1.84
N THR A 35 -3.99 11.38 0.84
CA THR A 35 -3.87 12.83 0.55
C THR A 35 -2.43 13.33 0.32
N VAL A 36 -1.49 12.43 -0.01
CA VAL A 36 -0.10 12.79 -0.33
C VAL A 36 0.18 12.65 -1.82
N SER A 37 1.26 13.29 -2.28
CA SER A 37 1.70 13.16 -3.67
C SER A 37 2.14 11.73 -4.00
N ARG A 38 2.02 11.33 -5.27
CA ARG A 38 2.57 10.06 -5.77
C ARG A 38 4.08 9.94 -5.52
N LYS A 39 4.81 11.07 -5.58
CA LYS A 39 6.24 11.12 -5.24
C LYS A 39 6.49 10.73 -3.79
N THR A 40 5.64 11.17 -2.87
CA THR A 40 5.69 10.78 -1.46
C THR A 40 5.45 9.27 -1.31
N ILE A 41 4.47 8.71 -2.02
CA ILE A 41 4.23 7.26 -2.03
C ILE A 41 5.47 6.48 -2.53
N TYR A 42 6.08 6.89 -3.65
CA TYR A 42 7.31 6.27 -4.14
C TYR A 42 8.46 6.36 -3.14
N ASN A 43 8.61 7.51 -2.46
CA ASN A 43 9.61 7.67 -1.41
C ASN A 43 9.35 6.73 -0.22
N TRP A 44 8.09 6.55 0.20
CA TRP A 44 7.74 5.60 1.25
C TRP A 44 8.04 4.16 0.86
N ILE A 45 7.78 3.79 -0.41
CA ILE A 45 8.14 2.46 -0.94
C ILE A 45 9.65 2.27 -0.92
N ALA A 46 10.42 3.25 -1.41
CA ALA A 46 11.89 3.19 -1.43
C ALA A 46 12.48 3.09 -0.02
N GLN A 47 11.85 3.74 0.97
CA GLN A 47 12.22 3.69 2.38
C GLN A 47 11.63 2.49 3.12
N ARG A 48 10.91 1.58 2.44
CA ARG A 48 10.22 0.42 3.03
C ARG A 48 9.23 0.77 4.15
N LYS A 49 8.66 1.99 4.12
CA LYS A 49 7.65 2.46 5.07
C LYS A 49 6.25 1.93 4.77
N VAL A 50 6.02 1.51 3.52
CA VAL A 50 4.77 0.87 3.06
C VAL A 50 5.10 -0.38 2.28
N HIS A 51 4.24 -1.38 2.34
CA HIS A 51 4.40 -2.60 1.55
C HIS A 51 3.89 -2.34 0.13
N ALA A 52 4.69 -2.71 -0.86
CA ALA A 52 4.32 -2.63 -2.25
C ALA A 52 4.78 -3.86 -3.02
N TYR A 53 4.01 -4.23 -4.03
CA TYR A 53 4.25 -5.41 -4.87
C TYR A 53 4.10 -5.03 -6.33
N GLU A 54 5.00 -5.57 -7.15
CA GLU A 54 4.92 -5.46 -8.59
C GLU A 54 4.06 -6.60 -9.15
N THR A 55 3.09 -6.25 -10.00
CA THR A 55 2.27 -7.22 -10.71
C THR A 55 3.04 -7.77 -11.91
N ALA A 56 2.61 -8.92 -12.47
CA ALA A 56 3.20 -9.48 -13.68
C ALA A 56 3.20 -8.52 -14.89
N GLY A 57 2.34 -7.49 -14.88
CA GLY A 57 2.30 -6.44 -15.90
C GLY A 57 3.18 -5.21 -15.60
N GLY A 58 4.07 -5.28 -14.62
CA GLY A 58 4.98 -4.19 -14.23
C GLY A 58 4.34 -3.05 -13.44
N GLN A 59 3.06 -3.18 -13.05
CA GLN A 59 2.39 -2.16 -12.25
C GLN A 59 2.66 -2.39 -10.76
N ILE A 60 3.06 -1.33 -10.06
CA ILE A 60 3.21 -1.34 -8.60
C ILE A 60 1.85 -1.14 -7.94
N ARG A 61 1.58 -1.97 -6.93
CA ARG A 61 0.42 -1.87 -6.04
C ARG A 61 0.86 -1.71 -4.59
N VAL A 62 0.16 -0.88 -3.83
CA VAL A 62 0.45 -0.52 -2.43
C VAL A 62 -0.56 -1.19 -1.51
N CYS A 63 -0.09 -1.78 -0.42
CA CYS A 63 -0.94 -2.37 0.60
C CYS A 63 -1.66 -1.29 1.42
N LEU A 64 -2.99 -1.32 1.42
CA LEU A 64 -3.83 -0.40 2.19
C LEU A 64 -3.48 -0.43 3.68
N GLU A 65 -3.30 -1.62 4.24
CA GLU A 65 -3.03 -1.79 5.67
C GLU A 65 -1.77 -1.05 6.11
N SER A 66 -0.67 -1.24 5.38
CA SER A 66 0.60 -0.56 5.65
C SER A 66 0.57 0.94 5.37
N LEU A 67 -0.40 1.40 4.56
CA LEU A 67 -0.57 2.80 4.23
C LEU A 67 -1.31 3.56 5.34
N ILE A 68 -2.35 2.94 5.92
CA ILE A 68 -3.22 3.59 6.91
C ILE A 68 -2.82 3.30 8.36
N ARG A 69 -2.11 2.20 8.61
CA ARG A 69 -1.48 1.98 9.91
C ARG A 69 -0.11 2.62 9.88
N PRO A 70 0.15 3.67 10.70
CA PRO A 70 1.53 4.07 10.93
C PRO A 70 2.28 2.85 11.43
N TYR A 71 3.48 2.61 10.87
CA TYR A 71 4.42 1.58 11.31
C TYR A 71 4.40 1.55 12.84
N GLN A 72 3.79 0.51 13.41
CA GLN A 72 3.86 0.29 14.85
C GLN A 72 5.31 -0.06 15.11
N VAL A 73 6.09 0.93 15.54
CA VAL A 73 7.32 0.62 16.25
C VAL A 73 6.83 -0.19 17.44
N GLU A 74 7.07 -1.49 17.45
CA GLU A 74 6.98 -2.25 18.69
C GLU A 74 7.92 -1.55 19.66
N GLU A 75 7.37 -0.81 20.63
CA GLU A 75 8.05 -0.46 21.88
C GLU A 75 8.30 -1.76 22.65
N ALA A 76 9.14 -2.62 22.07
CA ALA A 76 9.75 -3.72 22.77
C ALA A 76 10.83 -3.10 23.68
N ALA A 77 10.43 -2.89 24.93
CA ALA A 77 11.28 -3.03 26.10
C ALA A 77 12.54 -2.15 26.16
N TYR A 78 12.37 -0.91 26.62
CA TYR A 78 13.32 -0.38 27.60
C TYR A 78 12.84 -0.81 28.99
N GLY A 79 13.33 -1.98 29.41
CA GLY A 79 13.58 -2.23 30.83
C GLY A 79 14.86 -1.53 31.26
#